data_AF-D3PTH1-F1
#
_entry.id   AF-D3PTH1-F1
#
_cell.length_a   1.000
_cell.length_b   1.000
_cell.length_c   1.000
_cell.angle_alpha   90.00
_cell.angle_beta   90.00
_cell.angle_gamma   90.00
#
_symmetry.space_group_name_H-M   'P 1'
#
loop_
_entity.id
_entity.type
_entity.pdbx_description
1 polymer ?
#
loop_
_entity_poly.entity_id
_entity_poly.type
_entity_poly.pdbx_seq_one_letter_code
_entity_poly.pdbx_strand_id
1 'polypeptide(L)'
;MKTVLRWGMVYLLLLTGLTALGHYNQQLNANLAALEQKEADLQQKETRLLLQRYQLTAPLALRAWAEANGFIPMSLGRWVRPERSTP
;
A
#
# COMPACT_ATOMS: atom_id res chain seq x y z
N MET A 1 25.18 -28.73 -52.12
CA MET A 1 25.63 -28.76 -50.71
C MET A 1 25.65 -27.38 -50.04
N LYS A 2 26.13 -26.30 -50.69
CA LYS A 2 26.16 -24.93 -50.11
C LYS A 2 24.77 -24.35 -49.70
N THR A 3 23.71 -24.71 -50.40
CA THR A 3 22.36 -24.17 -50.17
C THR A 3 21.74 -24.70 -48.88
N VAL A 4 21.89 -25.99 -48.59
CA VAL A 4 21.39 -26.63 -47.36
C VAL A 4 22.06 -26.04 -46.13
N LEU A 5 23.38 -25.79 -46.21
CA LEU A 5 24.13 -25.17 -45.12
C LEU A 5 23.68 -23.73 -44.84
N ARG A 6 23.41 -22.93 -45.89
CA ARG A 6 22.88 -21.56 -45.75
C ARG A 6 21.52 -21.54 -45.07
N TRP A 7 20.60 -22.39 -45.50
CA TRP A 7 19.27 -22.44 -44.91
C TRP A 7 19.30 -23.00 -43.48
N GLY A 8 20.15 -23.98 -43.19
CA GLY A 8 20.37 -24.48 -41.83
C GLY A 8 20.86 -23.39 -40.87
N MET A 9 21.78 -22.52 -41.33
CA MET A 9 22.25 -21.39 -40.53
C MET A 9 21.16 -20.36 -40.27
N VAL A 10 20.33 -20.04 -41.27
CA VAL A 10 19.19 -19.13 -41.10
C VAL A 10 18.16 -19.70 -40.11
N TYR A 11 17.87 -20.99 -40.20
CA TYR A 11 16.98 -21.66 -39.25
C TYR A 11 17.54 -21.64 -37.83
N LEU A 12 18.84 -21.87 -37.65
CA LEU A 12 19.49 -21.77 -36.34
C LEU A 12 19.43 -20.34 -35.78
N LEU A 13 19.63 -19.32 -36.63
CA LEU A 13 19.50 -17.92 -36.23
C LEU A 13 18.07 -17.56 -35.82
N LEU A 14 17.08 -18.02 -36.58
CA LEU A 14 15.68 -17.82 -36.22
C LEU A 14 15.31 -18.52 -34.91
N LEU A 15 15.77 -19.77 -34.74
CA LEU A 15 15.49 -20.55 -33.54
C LEU A 15 16.12 -19.87 -32.31
N THR A 16 17.41 -19.52 -32.39
CA THR A 16 18.11 -18.83 -31.30
C THR A 16 17.50 -17.47 -30.98
N GLY A 17 17.11 -16.71 -32.00
CA GLY A 17 16.38 -15.45 -31.83
C GLY A 17 15.05 -15.63 -31.10
N LEU A 18 14.25 -16.63 -31.50
CA LEU A 18 12.96 -16.93 -30.86
C LEU A 18 13.14 -17.38 -29.41
N THR A 19 14.15 -18.20 -29.13
CA THR A 19 14.47 -18.65 -27.77
C THR A 19 14.93 -17.49 -26.87
N ALA A 20 15.78 -16.59 -27.39
CA ALA A 20 16.22 -15.41 -26.65
C ALA A 20 15.05 -14.46 -26.33
N LEU A 21 14.17 -14.23 -27.31
CA LEU A 21 12.93 -13.46 -27.11
C LEU A 21 12.02 -14.11 -26.07
N GLY A 22 11.85 -15.43 -26.12
CA GLY A 22 11.09 -16.18 -25.13
C GLY A 22 11.63 -16.02 -23.71
N HIS A 23 12.94 -16.16 -23.54
CA HIS A 23 13.59 -15.96 -22.24
C HIS A 23 13.44 -14.53 -21.72
N TYR A 24 13.63 -13.54 -22.59
CA TYR A 24 13.47 -12.13 -22.20
C TYR A 24 12.03 -11.83 -21.76
N ASN A 25 11.04 -12.36 -22.49
CA ASN A 25 9.64 -12.18 -22.13
C ASN A 25 9.28 -12.85 -20.80
N GLN A 26 9.79 -14.07 -20.56
CA GLN A 26 9.61 -14.75 -19.27
C GLN A 26 10.21 -13.95 -18.11
N GLN A 27 11.40 -13.37 -18.30
CA GLN A 27 12.05 -12.55 -17.28
C GLN A 27 11.25 -11.28 -16.99
N LEU A 28 10.75 -10.60 -18.03
CA LEU A 28 9.88 -9.42 -17.86
C LEU A 28 8.59 -9.77 -17.11
N ASN A 29 7.93 -10.88 -17.46
CA ASN A 29 6.72 -11.31 -16.76
C ASN A 29 6.99 -11.68 -15.30
N ALA A 30 8.12 -12.34 -15.01
CA ALA A 30 8.50 -12.64 -13.63
C ALA A 30 8.75 -11.35 -12.81
N ASN A 31 9.40 -10.36 -13.41
CA ASN A 31 9.62 -9.06 -12.78
C ASN A 31 8.30 -8.33 -12.55
N LEU A 32 7.39 -8.33 -13.54
CA LEU A 32 6.06 -7.74 -13.40
C LEU A 32 5.26 -8.39 -12.28
N ALA A 33 5.21 -9.73 -12.23
CA ALA A 33 4.53 -10.46 -11.17
C ALA A 33 5.13 -10.14 -9.77
N ALA A 34 6.46 -9.99 -9.69
CA ALA A 34 7.11 -9.59 -8.45
C ALA A 34 6.78 -8.14 -8.04
N LEU A 35 6.61 -7.22 -9.00
CA LEU A 35 6.17 -5.85 -8.73
C LEU A 35 4.70 -5.82 -8.27
N GLU A 36 3.81 -6.54 -8.94
CA GLU A 36 2.39 -6.64 -8.56
C GLU A 36 2.22 -7.20 -7.15
N GLN A 37 3.01 -8.22 -6.78
CA GLN A 37 3.00 -8.76 -5.42
C GLN A 37 3.45 -7.73 -4.38
N LYS A 38 4.48 -6.93 -4.69
CA LYS A 38 4.94 -5.85 -3.80
C LYS A 38 3.89 -4.76 -3.66
N GLU A 39 3.22 -4.41 -4.75
CA GLU A 39 2.13 -3.43 -4.73
C GLU A 39 0.99 -3.91 -3.84
N ALA A 40 0.55 -5.16 -3.98
CA ALA A 40 -0.49 -5.73 -3.15
C ALA A 40 -0.12 -5.75 -1.65
N ASP A 41 1.13 -6.12 -1.31
CA ASP A 41 1.62 -6.10 0.07
C ASP A 41 1.66 -4.66 0.65
N LEU A 42 2.07 -3.68 -0.16
CA LEU A 42 2.07 -2.27 0.24
C LEU A 42 0.65 -1.74 0.46
N GLN A 43 -0.30 -2.05 -0.41
CA GLN A 43 -1.71 -1.65 -0.25
C GLN A 43 -2.33 -2.25 1.02
N GLN A 44 -2.01 -3.51 1.34
CA GLN A 44 -2.46 -4.14 2.59
C GLN A 44 -1.88 -3.46 3.83
N LYS A 45 -0.59 -3.08 3.79
CA LYS A 45 0.06 -2.33 4.87
C LYS A 45 -0.56 -0.95 5.05
N GLU A 46 -0.78 -0.24 3.95
CA GLU A 46 -1.42 1.08 3.98
C GLU A 46 -2.82 0.99 4.60
N THR A 47 -3.64 0.04 4.16
CA THR A 47 -4.98 -0.20 4.73
C THR A 47 -4.92 -0.48 6.23
N ARG A 48 -3.96 -1.30 6.67
CA ARG A 48 -3.75 -1.59 8.11
C ARG A 48 -3.35 -0.34 8.88
N LEU A 49 -2.43 0.46 8.35
CA LEU A 49 -1.97 1.69 8.98
C LEU A 49 -3.08 2.74 9.05
N LEU A 50 -3.90 2.86 8.01
CA LEU A 50 -5.06 3.74 8.01
C LEU A 50 -6.08 3.32 9.07
N LEU A 51 -6.34 2.02 9.22
CA LEU A 51 -7.22 1.51 10.26
C LEU A 51 -6.67 1.79 11.67
N GLN A 52 -5.38 1.55 11.89
CA GLN A 52 -4.72 1.87 13.17
C GLN A 52 -4.78 3.37 13.47
N ARG A 53 -4.49 4.21 12.46
CA ARG A 53 -4.63 5.66 12.60
C ARG A 53 -6.05 6.04 12.99
N TYR A 54 -7.06 5.49 12.30
CA TYR A 54 -8.46 5.75 12.60
C TYR A 54 -8.84 5.35 14.04
N GLN A 55 -8.34 4.22 14.53
CA GLN A 55 -8.55 3.79 15.93
C GLN A 55 -7.92 4.76 16.94
N LEU A 56 -6.70 5.22 16.67
CA LEU A 56 -5.99 6.17 17.53
C LEU A 56 -6.60 7.57 17.50
N THR A 57 -7.09 8.01 16.33
CA THR A 57 -7.74 9.31 16.15
C THR A 57 -9.26 9.24 16.34
N ALA A 58 -9.80 8.09 16.74
CA ALA A 58 -11.23 7.94 16.97
C ALA A 58 -11.66 8.96 18.04
N PRO A 59 -12.81 9.64 17.88
CA PRO A 59 -13.26 10.66 18.83
C PRO A 59 -13.33 10.17 20.28
N LEU A 60 -13.62 8.88 20.46
CA LEU A 60 -13.64 8.21 21.76
C LEU A 60 -12.23 8.03 22.35
N ALA A 61 -11.25 7.64 21.53
CA ALA A 61 -9.85 7.56 21.94
C ALA A 61 -9.28 8.95 22.25
N LEU A 62 -9.64 9.95 21.44
CA LEU A 62 -9.28 11.35 21.66
C LEU A 62 -9.86 11.87 22.99
N ARG A 63 -11.12 11.52 23.28
CA ARG A 63 -11.78 11.89 24.54
C ARG A 63 -11.12 11.23 25.74
N ALA A 64 -10.83 9.92 25.67
CA ALA A 64 -10.16 9.19 26.74
C ALA A 64 -8.75 9.74 27.00
N TRP A 65 -8.01 10.07 25.93
CA TRP A 65 -6.72 10.75 26.04
C TRP A 65 -6.86 12.14 26.67
N ALA A 66 -7.84 12.93 26.25
CA ALA A 66 -8.09 14.26 26.80
C ALA A 66 -8.40 14.19 28.31
N GLU A 67 -9.27 13.26 28.71
CA GLU A 67 -9.62 13.02 30.12
C GLU A 67 -8.41 12.57 30.95
N ALA A 68 -7.58 11.66 30.43
CA ALA A 68 -6.34 11.22 31.08
C ALA A 68 -5.31 12.35 31.25
N ASN A 69 -5.32 13.37 30.38
CA ASN A 69 -4.46 14.55 30.46
C ASN A 69 -5.10 15.72 31.24
N GLY A 70 -6.25 15.49 31.89
CA GLY A 70 -6.92 16.49 32.72
C GLY A 70 -7.79 17.49 31.96
N PHE A 71 -8.03 17.28 30.66
CA PHE A 71 -8.98 18.08 29.89
C PHE A 71 -10.41 17.58 30.13
N ILE A 72 -11.27 18.48 30.64
CA ILE A 72 -12.67 18.16 30.91
C ILE A 72 -13.48 18.33 29.60
N PRO A 73 -14.17 17.28 29.11
CA PRO A 73 -14.99 17.42 27.92
C PRO A 73 -16.13 18.40 28.18
N MET A 74 -16.35 19.35 27.27
CA MET A 74 -17.42 20.38 27.37
C MET A 74 -18.81 19.79 27.63
N SER A 75 -19.07 18.52 27.27
CA SER A 75 -20.33 17.82 27.55
C SER A 75 -20.57 17.49 29.02
N LEU A 76 -19.52 17.44 29.85
CA LEU A 76 -19.61 17.21 31.31
C LEU A 76 -19.44 18.50 32.11
N GLY A 77 -18.99 19.58 31.47
CA GLY A 77 -18.96 20.91 32.06
C GLY A 77 -20.37 21.40 32.35
N ARG A 78 -20.90 21.11 33.54
CA ARG A 78 -21.97 21.92 34.13
C ARG A 78 -21.37 23.32 34.29
N TRP A 79 -21.65 24.20 33.33
CA TRP A 79 -21.35 25.62 33.45
C TRP A 79 -21.98 26.09 34.76
N VAL A 80 -21.17 26.24 35.80
CA VAL A 80 -21.59 26.86 37.05
C VAL A 80 -21.96 28.28 36.64
N ARG A 81 -23.27 28.54 36.49
CA ARG A 81 -23.81 29.87 36.28
C ARG A 81 -23.35 30.66 37.51
N PRO A 82 -22.45 31.65 37.40
CA PRO A 82 -22.04 32.43 38.56
C PRO A 82 -23.32 33.00 39.13
N GLU A 83 -23.59 32.64 40.38
CA GLU A 83 -24.78 33.08 41.07
C GLU A 83 -24.78 34.60 41.01
N ARG A 84 -25.86 35.15 40.44
CA ARG A 84 -26.15 36.57 40.50
C ARG A 84 -26.13 36.92 41.99
N SER A 85 -25.04 37.51 42.44
CA SER A 85 -24.96 38.26 43.69
C SER A 85 -26.08 39.31 43.60
N THR A 86 -27.20 38.99 44.22
CA THR A 86 -28.28 39.95 44.46
C THR A 86 -27.71 41.06 45.36
N PRO A 87 -27.94 42.33 45.02
CA PRO A 87 -27.71 43.43 45.95
C PRO A 87 -28.69 43.37 47.13
#